data_AF-A0A258QQ33-F1
#
_entry.id   AF-A0A258QQ33-F1
#
_cell.length_a   1.000
_cell.length_b   1.000
_cell.length_c   1.000
_cell.angle_alpha   90.00
_cell.angle_beta   90.00
_cell.angle_gamma   90.00
#
_symmetry.space_group_name_H-M   'P 1'
#
loop_
_entity.id
_entity.type
_entity.pdbx_description
1 polymer ?
#
loop_
_entity_poly.entity_id
_entity_poly.type
_entity_poly.pdbx_seq_one_letter_code
_entity_poly.pdbx_strand_id
1 'polypeptide(L)'
;MKRILTALGLAATIGVCPVYADSPYGGDYGGFGITQSTTYGSSGINAVVTDIYDNHDNPQLIGQRMTINLQPSGASVGQPTAYYVGIGINNAMAGMYTATGWKKYTSGMYEPVAIGVGGGESFTILDGSQTICQAVAQQVFQNGGGFNMGGVGSVQFYAGYGYVSPDKQSVMQNLYSQKATTVPQENMQLMFAQSQMMQSQTYQQVYSVDCSTGN
;
A
#
# COMPACT_ATOMS: atom_id res chain seq x y z
N MET A 1 48.85 32.26 -1.67
CA MET A 1 47.95 32.37 -0.50
C MET A 1 46.51 32.15 -0.96
N LYS A 2 45.72 31.36 -0.20
CA LYS A 2 44.24 31.21 -0.18
C LYS A 2 43.59 30.65 -1.48
N ARG A 3 43.06 29.43 -1.62
CA ARG A 3 42.22 28.49 -0.82
C ARG A 3 40.73 28.92 -0.63
N ILE A 4 39.85 28.10 -1.25
CA ILE A 4 38.45 27.70 -0.86
C ILE A 4 37.37 28.80 -1.14
N LEU A 5 36.12 28.58 -1.62
CA LEU A 5 35.08 27.58 -1.32
C LEU A 5 34.07 27.37 -2.46
N THR A 6 33.74 26.10 -2.66
CA THR A 6 32.54 25.54 -3.28
C THR A 6 31.28 25.96 -2.51
N ALA A 7 30.25 26.42 -3.22
CA ALA A 7 28.89 26.48 -2.68
C ALA A 7 28.15 25.20 -3.08
N LEU A 8 28.00 24.29 -2.11
CA LEU A 8 27.01 23.22 -2.17
C LEU A 8 25.62 23.84 -2.17
N GLY A 9 24.82 23.53 -3.19
CA GLY A 9 23.38 23.77 -3.16
C GLY A 9 22.76 22.86 -2.09
N LEU A 10 22.29 23.47 -0.99
CA LEU A 10 21.43 22.80 -0.03
C LEU A 10 20.14 22.38 -0.75
N ALA A 11 19.87 21.08 -0.77
CA ALA A 11 18.54 20.54 -1.01
C ALA A 11 17.62 21.07 0.10
N ALA A 12 16.58 21.80 -0.28
CA ALA A 12 15.53 22.21 0.63
C ALA A 12 14.80 20.96 1.13
N THR A 13 15.02 20.59 2.39
CA THR A 13 14.15 19.70 3.12
C THR A 13 12.81 20.39 3.29
N ILE A 14 11.77 19.86 2.65
CA ILE A 14 10.39 20.26 2.91
C ILE A 14 10.09 19.80 4.35
N GLY A 15 10.19 20.72 5.29
CA GLY A 15 9.75 20.53 6.66
C GLY A 15 8.26 20.23 6.65
N VAL A 16 7.92 19.00 6.99
CA VAL A 16 6.54 18.57 7.23
C VAL A 16 6.07 19.31 8.48
N CYS A 17 5.27 20.35 8.32
CA CYS A 17 4.55 20.92 9.45
C CYS A 17 3.42 19.94 9.82
N PRO A 18 3.29 19.49 11.08
CA PRO A 18 2.10 18.80 11.51
C PRO A 18 0.93 19.79 11.43
N VAL A 19 0.00 19.53 10.51
CA VAL A 19 -1.29 20.22 10.52
C VAL A 19 -2.15 19.50 11.55
N TYR A 20 -2.30 20.13 12.72
CA TYR A 20 -3.33 19.76 13.68
C TYR A 20 -4.67 20.16 13.08
N ALA A 21 -5.40 19.19 12.53
CA ALA A 21 -6.77 19.39 12.10
C ALA A 21 -7.68 18.86 13.21
N ASP A 22 -8.24 19.78 14.00
CA ASP A 22 -9.46 19.50 14.74
C ASP A 22 -10.56 19.22 13.70
N SER A 23 -10.95 17.95 13.54
CA SER A 23 -12.03 17.60 12.61
C SER A 23 -13.37 18.05 13.20
N PRO A 24 -14.18 18.84 12.48
CA PRO A 24 -15.52 19.27 12.92
C PRO A 24 -16.62 18.23 12.63
N TYR A 25 -16.28 17.02 12.19
CA TYR A 25 -17.29 15.99 11.92
C TYR A 25 -17.62 15.21 13.19
N GLY A 26 -18.61 15.73 13.92
CA GLY A 26 -19.34 15.00 14.94
C GLY A 26 -20.20 13.89 14.34
N GLY A 27 -20.11 12.69 14.93
CA GLY A 27 -20.94 11.54 14.61
C GLY A 27 -20.52 10.29 15.39
N ASP A 28 -21.10 10.12 16.58
CA ASP A 28 -21.40 8.84 17.24
C ASP A 28 -20.29 7.86 17.67
N TYR A 29 -19.11 8.36 18.04
CA TYR A 29 -18.27 7.68 19.04
C TYR A 29 -17.88 8.68 20.14
N GLY A 30 -18.41 8.47 21.34
CA GLY A 30 -18.14 9.33 22.48
C GLY A 30 -16.66 9.34 22.87
N GLY A 31 -16.06 10.54 22.88
CA GLY A 31 -14.70 10.80 23.32
C GLY A 31 -13.77 11.18 22.15
N PHE A 32 -13.51 12.47 22.00
CA PHE A 32 -12.62 13.02 20.97
C PHE A 32 -11.19 12.44 21.10
N GLY A 33 -10.77 11.62 20.13
CA GLY A 33 -9.38 11.22 19.95
C GLY A 33 -8.65 12.23 19.05
N ILE A 34 -7.38 12.53 19.36
CA ILE A 34 -6.53 13.34 18.50
C ILE A 34 -6.06 12.46 17.34
N THR A 35 -6.14 12.97 16.11
CA THR A 35 -5.62 12.25 14.93
C THR A 35 -4.49 13.01 14.24
N GLN A 36 -3.44 12.30 13.84
CA GLN A 36 -2.34 12.86 13.05
C GLN A 36 -2.11 12.04 11.79
N SER A 37 -2.18 12.68 10.62
CA SER A 37 -1.96 12.02 9.32
C SER A 37 -0.60 12.36 8.74
N THR A 38 0.13 11.33 8.30
CA THR A 38 1.39 11.46 7.56
C THR A 38 1.30 10.71 6.24
N THR A 39 1.77 11.34 5.16
CA THR A 39 1.82 10.74 3.82
C THR A 39 3.22 10.23 3.53
N TYR A 40 3.31 9.01 2.99
CA TYR A 40 4.55 8.34 2.64
C TYR A 40 4.51 7.84 1.20
N GLY A 41 5.64 7.84 0.50
CA GLY A 41 5.73 7.45 -0.92
C GLY A 41 5.79 8.66 -1.85
N SER A 42 5.25 8.51 -3.06
CA SER A 42 5.30 9.51 -4.14
C SER A 42 3.90 9.96 -4.56
N SER A 43 3.81 11.01 -5.39
CA SER A 43 2.52 11.52 -5.88
C SER A 43 1.70 10.48 -6.65
N GLY A 44 2.36 9.49 -7.28
CA GLY A 44 1.70 8.42 -8.03
C GLY A 44 1.32 7.19 -7.20
N ILE A 45 2.03 6.91 -6.11
CA ILE A 45 1.79 5.75 -5.25
C ILE A 45 2.14 6.16 -3.82
N ASN A 46 1.16 6.31 -2.94
CA ASN A 46 1.42 6.72 -1.55
C ASN A 46 0.53 6.00 -0.54
N ALA A 47 0.96 6.04 0.72
CA ALA A 47 0.19 5.66 1.87
C ALA A 47 -0.05 6.88 2.76
N VAL A 48 -1.30 7.09 3.16
CA VAL A 48 -1.66 8.02 4.24
C VAL A 48 -1.88 7.18 5.49
N VAL A 49 -1.01 7.35 6.47
CA VAL A 49 -1.13 6.74 7.80
C VAL A 49 -1.68 7.78 8.75
N THR A 50 -2.79 7.47 9.39
CA THR A 50 -3.43 8.33 10.39
C THR A 50 -3.35 7.65 11.74
N ASP A 51 -2.51 8.22 12.60
CA ASP A 51 -2.38 7.85 14.00
C ASP A 51 -3.60 8.35 14.77
N ILE A 52 -4.13 7.51 15.65
CA ILE A 52 -5.31 7.76 16.48
C ILE A 52 -4.84 7.64 17.93
N TYR A 53 -4.97 8.74 18.67
CA TYR A 53 -4.59 8.82 20.08
C TYR A 53 -5.82 8.88 20.99
N ASP A 54 -5.64 8.47 22.25
CA ASP A 54 -6.61 8.75 23.31
C ASP A 54 -6.67 10.25 23.69
N ASN A 55 -7.51 10.62 24.66
CA ASN A 55 -7.79 12.02 24.96
C ASN A 55 -6.87 12.68 26.01
N HIS A 56 -6.29 13.80 25.56
CA HIS A 56 -5.76 15.03 26.17
C HIS A 56 -4.51 15.09 27.08
N ASP A 57 -4.35 14.28 28.14
CA ASP A 57 -3.30 14.60 29.13
C ASP A 57 -1.99 13.82 28.95
N ASN A 58 -2.05 12.65 28.31
CA ASN A 58 -0.88 11.83 27.96
C ASN A 58 -1.22 10.96 26.75
N PRO A 59 -1.15 11.50 25.52
CA PRO A 59 -1.71 10.85 24.33
C PRO A 59 -1.03 9.50 24.07
N GLN A 60 -1.78 8.41 24.24
CA GLN A 60 -1.37 7.06 23.89
C GLN A 60 -1.89 6.70 22.50
N LEU A 61 -1.02 6.12 21.66
CA LEU A 61 -1.41 5.61 20.35
C LEU A 61 -2.31 4.38 20.54
N ILE A 62 -3.59 4.52 20.19
CA ILE A 62 -4.59 3.45 20.33
C ILE A 62 -4.94 2.78 19.00
N GLY A 63 -4.62 3.41 17.87
CA GLY A 63 -4.92 2.87 16.56
C GLY A 63 -4.22 3.58 15.41
N GLN A 64 -4.14 2.90 14.26
CA GLN A 64 -3.59 3.48 13.04
C GLN A 64 -4.43 3.07 11.82
N ARG A 65 -4.98 4.06 11.13
CA ARG A 65 -5.65 3.87 9.83
C ARG A 65 -4.64 4.03 8.72
N MET A 66 -4.64 3.11 7.74
CA MET A 66 -3.79 3.22 6.56
C MET A 66 -4.64 3.20 5.29
N THR A 67 -4.51 4.24 4.48
CA THR A 67 -5.11 4.32 3.15
C THR A 67 -4.02 4.39 2.09
N ILE A 68 -4.08 3.47 1.12
CA ILE A 68 -3.19 3.45 -0.04
C ILE A 68 -3.85 4.17 -1.18
N ASN A 69 -3.13 5.10 -1.81
CA ASN A 69 -3.58 5.79 -3.01
C ASN A 69 -2.67 5.40 -4.18
N LEU A 70 -3.29 4.98 -5.28
CA LEU A 70 -2.62 4.57 -6.50
C LEU A 70 -3.15 5.43 -7.64
N GLN A 71 -2.27 6.21 -8.26
CA GLN A 71 -2.54 7.03 -9.42
C GLN A 71 -1.68 6.53 -10.59
N PRO A 72 -2.21 5.59 -11.41
CA PRO A 72 -1.49 5.02 -12.52
C PRO A 72 -1.03 6.08 -13.52
N SER A 73 0.28 6.28 -13.63
CA SER A 73 0.87 7.13 -14.67
C SER A 73 1.08 6.29 -15.93
N GLY A 74 0.44 6.69 -17.03
CA GLY A 74 0.58 6.01 -18.32
C GLY A 74 -0.53 5.01 -18.65
N ALA A 75 -1.41 4.67 -17.69
CA ALA A 75 -2.67 4.02 -18.02
C ALA A 75 -3.62 5.07 -18.60
N SER A 76 -4.18 4.81 -19.78
CA SER A 76 -5.26 5.64 -20.32
C SER A 76 -6.56 5.35 -19.58
N VAL A 77 -7.41 6.36 -19.40
CA VAL A 77 -8.78 6.14 -18.91
C VAL A 77 -9.50 5.15 -19.83
N GLY A 78 -10.14 4.13 -19.27
CA GLY A 78 -10.74 3.00 -19.96
C GLY A 78 -9.84 1.75 -20.05
N GLN A 79 -8.57 1.83 -19.64
CA GLN A 79 -7.61 0.73 -19.76
C GLN A 79 -7.67 -0.21 -18.55
N PRO A 80 -7.86 -1.54 -18.74
CA PRO A 80 -7.81 -2.52 -17.67
C PRO A 80 -6.51 -2.40 -16.86
N THR A 81 -6.67 -2.05 -15.59
CA THR A 81 -5.59 -1.80 -14.64
C THR A 81 -5.83 -2.62 -13.39
N ALA A 82 -4.84 -3.41 -13.00
CA ALA A 82 -4.83 -4.16 -11.75
C ALA A 82 -4.02 -3.40 -10.70
N TYR A 83 -4.58 -3.29 -9.50
CA TYR A 83 -4.00 -2.57 -8.37
C TYR A 83 -3.56 -3.58 -7.32
N TYR A 84 -2.38 -3.41 -6.75
CA TYR A 84 -1.76 -4.37 -5.85
C TYR A 84 -1.32 -3.67 -4.56
N VAL A 85 -1.61 -4.31 -3.44
CA VAL A 85 -1.12 -3.91 -2.12
C VAL A 85 -0.64 -5.15 -1.39
N GLY A 86 0.54 -5.07 -0.79
CA GLY A 86 1.16 -6.21 -0.11
C GLY A 86 1.97 -5.81 1.12
N ILE A 87 2.26 -6.80 1.95
CA ILE A 87 3.11 -6.66 3.13
C ILE A 87 4.32 -7.58 2.98
N GLY A 88 5.50 -7.01 3.18
CA GLY A 88 6.75 -7.73 3.46
C GLY A 88 7.05 -7.73 4.96
N ILE A 89 7.69 -8.80 5.41
CA ILE A 89 8.25 -8.95 6.75
C ILE A 89 9.70 -9.39 6.59
N ASN A 90 10.62 -8.63 7.18
CA ASN A 90 12.07 -8.85 7.05
C ASN A 90 12.51 -8.99 5.58
N ASN A 91 11.96 -8.15 4.70
CA ASN A 91 12.18 -8.15 3.24
C ASN A 91 11.65 -9.39 2.49
N ALA A 92 10.86 -10.26 3.14
CA ALA A 92 10.17 -11.37 2.50
C ALA A 92 8.67 -11.06 2.41
N MET A 93 8.08 -11.22 1.21
CA MET A 93 6.66 -11.00 1.03
C MET A 93 5.84 -12.01 1.82
N ALA A 94 4.95 -11.51 2.68
CA ALA A 94 4.21 -12.29 3.65
C ALA A 94 2.69 -12.27 3.40
N GLY A 95 2.17 -11.18 2.84
CA GLY A 95 0.74 -11.01 2.62
C GLY A 95 0.39 -10.11 1.45
N MET A 96 -0.84 -10.28 0.97
CA MET A 96 -1.46 -9.47 -0.07
C MET A 96 -2.84 -9.02 0.39
N TYR A 97 -3.19 -7.77 0.13
CA TYR A 97 -4.52 -7.23 0.38
C TYR A 97 -5.35 -7.39 -0.89
N THR A 98 -6.45 -8.12 -0.77
CA THR A 98 -7.35 -8.48 -1.88
C THR A 98 -8.69 -7.80 -1.70
N ALA A 99 -9.61 -7.94 -2.67
CA ALA A 99 -10.98 -7.46 -2.55
C ALA A 99 -11.72 -8.01 -1.30
N THR A 100 -11.27 -9.15 -0.77
CA THR A 100 -11.84 -9.82 0.41
C THR A 100 -11.06 -9.55 1.70
N GLY A 101 -10.02 -8.72 1.65
CA GLY A 101 -9.12 -8.44 2.77
C GLY A 101 -7.75 -9.12 2.65
N TRP A 102 -7.03 -9.21 3.77
CA TRP A 102 -5.68 -9.75 3.83
C TRP A 102 -5.65 -11.27 3.60
N LYS A 103 -4.74 -11.72 2.73
CA LYS A 103 -4.42 -13.12 2.49
C LYS A 103 -2.92 -13.35 2.62
N LYS A 104 -2.55 -14.53 3.13
CA LYS A 104 -1.15 -14.97 3.16
C LYS A 104 -0.62 -15.14 1.74
N TYR A 105 0.56 -14.61 1.46
CA TYR A 105 1.27 -14.87 0.22
C TYR A 105 2.12 -16.14 0.37
N THR A 106 1.95 -17.08 -0.56
CA THR A 106 2.66 -18.38 -0.56
C THR A 106 3.59 -18.50 -1.75
N SER A 107 3.10 -18.25 -2.96
CA SER A 107 3.87 -18.17 -4.21
C SER A 107 2.97 -17.73 -5.38
N GLY A 108 3.60 -17.43 -6.53
CA GLY A 108 2.89 -17.23 -7.79
C GLY A 108 2.50 -15.78 -8.06
N MET A 109 1.35 -15.60 -8.73
CA MET A 109 0.83 -14.27 -9.05
C MET A 109 0.27 -13.59 -7.82
N TYR A 110 0.40 -12.26 -7.76
CA TYR A 110 -0.28 -11.48 -6.75
C TYR A 110 -1.75 -11.35 -7.13
N GLU A 111 -2.64 -11.65 -6.19
CA GLU A 111 -4.05 -11.31 -6.34
C GLU A 111 -4.19 -9.79 -6.14
N PRO A 112 -4.75 -9.04 -7.11
CA PRO A 112 -4.93 -7.61 -6.95
C PRO A 112 -6.02 -7.30 -5.92
N VAL A 113 -5.96 -6.10 -5.34
CA VAL A 113 -7.07 -5.56 -4.53
C VAL A 113 -8.29 -5.26 -5.40
N ALA A 114 -8.05 -4.77 -6.62
CA ALA A 114 -9.09 -4.45 -7.59
C ALA A 114 -8.55 -4.50 -9.02
N ILE A 115 -9.47 -4.71 -9.96
CA ILE A 115 -9.24 -4.50 -11.39
C ILE A 115 -10.22 -3.41 -11.82
N GLY A 116 -9.70 -2.29 -12.29
CA GLY A 116 -10.47 -1.12 -12.70
C GLY A 116 -10.26 -0.75 -14.15
N VAL A 117 -10.99 0.27 -14.61
CA VAL A 117 -10.88 0.82 -15.97
C VAL A 117 -9.80 1.89 -16.11
N GLY A 118 -8.78 1.88 -15.26
CA GLY A 118 -7.70 2.87 -15.27
C GLY A 118 -8.12 4.20 -14.66
N GLY A 119 -7.29 4.74 -13.78
CA GLY A 119 -7.61 5.92 -12.98
C GLY A 119 -7.07 5.80 -11.55
N GLY A 120 -7.26 6.86 -10.77
CA GLY A 120 -6.88 6.89 -9.36
C GLY A 120 -7.77 6.00 -8.52
N GLU A 121 -7.18 5.18 -7.66
CA GLU A 121 -7.89 4.32 -6.71
C GLU A 121 -7.32 4.49 -5.30
N SER A 122 -8.20 4.35 -4.30
CA SER A 122 -7.87 4.46 -2.89
C SER A 122 -8.40 3.27 -2.10
N PHE A 123 -7.53 2.66 -1.28
CA PHE A 123 -7.86 1.47 -0.50
C PHE A 123 -7.51 1.67 0.97
N THR A 124 -8.50 1.68 1.85
CA THR A 124 -8.28 1.65 3.30
C THR A 124 -7.99 0.22 3.73
N ILE A 125 -6.72 -0.10 4.00
CA ILE A 125 -6.26 -1.46 4.28
C ILE A 125 -6.12 -1.78 5.77
N LEU A 126 -6.16 -0.73 6.60
CA LEU A 126 -6.27 -0.77 8.05
C LEU A 126 -7.25 0.34 8.45
N ASP A 127 -8.27 0.00 9.24
CA ASP A 127 -9.41 0.88 9.56
C ASP A 127 -9.15 1.84 10.72
N GLY A 128 -8.17 1.53 11.56
CA GLY A 128 -7.82 2.28 12.77
C GLY A 128 -8.21 1.60 14.08
N SER A 129 -8.75 0.37 14.05
CA SER A 129 -9.17 -0.35 15.26
C SER A 129 -8.02 -0.84 16.14
N GLN A 130 -6.79 -0.82 15.62
CA GLN A 130 -5.56 -1.24 16.29
C GLN A 130 -4.33 -0.61 15.63
N THR A 131 -3.17 -0.71 16.27
CA THR A 131 -1.90 -0.25 15.67
C THR A 131 -1.48 -1.14 14.49
N ILE A 132 -0.62 -0.65 13.61
CA ILE A 132 -0.12 -1.43 12.47
C ILE A 132 0.54 -2.73 12.92
N CYS A 133 1.38 -2.67 13.97
CA CYS A 133 2.05 -3.86 14.49
C CYS A 133 1.07 -4.89 15.06
N GLN A 134 0.02 -4.45 15.76
CA GLN A 134 -1.05 -5.34 16.22
C GLN A 134 -1.79 -5.99 15.05
N ALA A 135 -2.11 -5.23 14.01
CA ALA A 135 -2.77 -5.76 12.83
C ALA A 135 -1.94 -6.78 12.08
N VAL A 136 -0.65 -6.50 11.85
CA VAL A 136 0.23 -7.43 11.16
C VAL A 136 0.50 -8.67 12.01
N ALA A 137 0.69 -8.52 13.33
CA ALA A 137 0.79 -9.66 14.23
C ALA A 137 -0.44 -10.55 14.13
N GLN A 138 -1.67 -10.01 14.16
CA GLN A 138 -2.88 -10.81 13.96
C GLN A 138 -2.86 -11.57 12.63
N GLN A 139 -2.51 -10.92 11.52
CA GLN A 139 -2.48 -11.56 10.21
C GLN A 139 -1.43 -12.70 10.12
N VAL A 140 -0.27 -12.52 10.74
CA VAL A 140 0.82 -13.51 10.77
C VAL A 140 0.49 -14.66 11.71
N PHE A 141 -0.06 -14.37 12.90
CA PHE A 141 -0.24 -15.32 14.00
C PHE A 141 -1.61 -16.02 14.01
N GLN A 142 -2.66 -15.44 13.41
CA GLN A 142 -3.94 -16.14 13.21
C GLN A 142 -3.82 -17.36 12.28
N ASN A 143 -2.68 -17.53 11.59
CA ASN A 143 -2.38 -18.70 10.76
C ASN A 143 -1.46 -19.74 11.43
N GLY A 144 -1.25 -19.72 12.76
CA GLY A 144 -0.67 -20.89 13.46
C GLY A 144 0.28 -20.66 14.64
N GLY A 145 0.26 -19.52 15.33
CA GLY A 145 1.09 -19.33 16.53
C GLY A 145 0.47 -18.33 17.48
N GLY A 146 0.64 -18.50 18.79
CA GLY A 146 0.04 -17.61 19.80
C GLY A 146 0.34 -16.13 19.57
N PHE A 147 -0.56 -15.26 20.03
CA PHE A 147 -0.45 -13.81 19.92
C PHE A 147 0.77 -13.31 20.72
N ASN A 148 1.85 -12.97 20.03
CA ASN A 148 2.98 -12.24 20.60
C ASN A 148 3.12 -10.92 19.86
N MET A 149 2.82 -9.80 20.54
CA MET A 149 2.93 -8.46 19.95
C MET A 149 4.38 -8.08 19.64
N GLY A 150 5.35 -8.71 20.30
CA GLY A 150 6.76 -8.63 19.96
C GLY A 150 7.19 -9.77 19.05
N GLY A 151 8.08 -9.47 18.10
CA GLY A 151 8.72 -10.50 17.27
C GLY A 151 8.11 -10.72 15.89
N VAL A 152 7.35 -9.76 15.36
CA VAL A 152 6.98 -9.77 13.92
C VAL A 152 8.21 -9.45 13.07
N GLY A 153 9.01 -8.45 13.47
CA GLY A 153 10.17 -7.98 12.73
C GLY A 153 9.91 -6.66 12.00
N SER A 154 10.75 -6.36 10.99
CA SER A 154 10.58 -5.16 10.16
C SER A 154 9.46 -5.39 9.15
N VAL A 155 8.40 -4.59 9.24
CA VAL A 155 7.21 -4.65 8.37
C VAL A 155 7.33 -3.58 7.29
N GLN A 156 7.15 -3.97 6.03
CA GLN A 156 7.12 -3.08 4.88
C GLN A 156 5.79 -3.21 4.14
N PHE A 157 5.15 -2.10 3.80
CA PHE A 157 3.99 -2.07 2.92
C PHE A 157 4.43 -1.68 1.51
N TYR A 158 3.99 -2.45 0.53
CA TYR A 158 4.22 -2.21 -0.88
C TYR A 158 2.90 -1.95 -1.58
N ALA A 159 2.93 -1.04 -2.55
CA ALA A 159 1.80 -0.80 -3.43
C ALA A 159 2.29 -0.61 -4.86
N GLY A 160 1.47 -1.01 -5.81
CA GLY A 160 1.79 -0.94 -7.22
C GLY A 160 0.58 -1.13 -8.09
N TYR A 161 0.77 -0.90 -9.38
CA TYR A 161 -0.27 -1.11 -10.38
C TYR A 161 0.35 -1.63 -11.66
N GLY A 162 -0.45 -2.40 -12.40
CA GLY A 162 -0.11 -2.87 -13.72
C GLY A 162 -1.28 -2.71 -14.66
N TYR A 163 -1.04 -2.39 -15.92
CA TYR A 163 -2.09 -2.23 -16.92
C TYR A 163 -1.78 -3.02 -18.18
N VAL A 164 -2.84 -3.40 -18.91
CA VAL A 164 -2.71 -4.13 -20.17
C VAL A 164 -2.66 -3.11 -21.31
N SER A 165 -1.49 -2.91 -21.92
CA SER A 165 -1.30 -1.99 -23.05
C SER A 165 -2.13 -2.41 -24.28
N PRO A 166 -2.51 -1.46 -25.17
CA PRO A 166 -3.38 -1.76 -26.31
C PRO A 166 -2.88 -2.88 -27.22
N ASP A 167 -1.55 -2.98 -27.43
CA ASP A 167 -0.92 -4.07 -28.18
C ASP A 167 -1.15 -5.43 -27.51
N LYS A 168 -1.03 -5.51 -26.19
CA LYS A 168 -1.26 -6.74 -25.41
C LYS A 168 -2.73 -7.12 -25.37
N GLN A 169 -3.64 -6.14 -25.37
CA GLN A 169 -5.07 -6.41 -25.51
C GLN A 169 -5.39 -7.04 -26.86
N SER A 170 -4.80 -6.53 -27.95
CA SER A 170 -4.96 -7.11 -29.30
C SER A 170 -4.43 -8.56 -29.36
N VAL A 171 -3.23 -8.82 -28.80
CA VAL A 171 -2.68 -10.18 -28.70
C VAL A 171 -3.62 -11.11 -27.94
N MET A 172 -4.13 -10.67 -26.80
CA MET A 172 -5.07 -11.46 -25.99
C MET A 172 -6.36 -11.78 -26.75
N GLN A 173 -6.96 -10.80 -27.42
CA GLN A 173 -8.17 -10.99 -28.23
C GLN A 173 -7.94 -11.97 -29.38
N ASN A 174 -6.78 -11.89 -30.05
CA ASN A 174 -6.41 -12.81 -31.12
C ASN A 174 -6.21 -14.25 -30.62
N LEU A 175 -5.61 -14.44 -29.45
CA LEU A 175 -5.45 -15.78 -28.85
C LEU A 175 -6.80 -16.43 -28.53
N TYR A 176 -7.78 -15.65 -28.03
CA TYR A 176 -9.13 -16.16 -27.76
C TYR A 176 -9.94 -16.41 -29.04
N SER A 177 -9.88 -15.51 -30.02
CA SER A 177 -10.63 -15.67 -31.27
C SER A 177 -10.17 -16.90 -32.05
N GLN A 178 -8.90 -17.26 -31.94
CA GLN A 178 -8.32 -18.46 -32.55
C GLN A 178 -8.46 -19.72 -31.69
N LYS A 179 -9.08 -19.65 -30.50
CA LYS A 179 -9.11 -20.72 -29.48
C LYS A 179 -7.72 -21.31 -29.20
N ALA A 180 -6.69 -20.48 -29.28
CA ALA A 180 -5.28 -20.89 -29.16
C ALA A 180 -4.83 -21.04 -27.70
N THR A 181 -5.72 -20.85 -26.73
CA THR A 181 -5.41 -20.95 -25.29
C THR A 181 -6.61 -21.48 -24.51
N THR A 182 -6.30 -22.22 -23.43
CA THR A 182 -7.27 -22.71 -22.43
C THR A 182 -7.27 -21.88 -21.16
N VAL A 183 -6.37 -20.90 -21.04
CA VAL A 183 -6.33 -19.97 -19.90
C VAL A 183 -7.56 -19.06 -19.97
N PRO A 184 -8.23 -18.74 -18.85
CA PRO A 184 -9.31 -17.73 -18.83
C PRO A 184 -8.83 -16.31 -19.14
N GLN A 185 -9.68 -15.49 -19.75
CA GLN A 185 -9.32 -14.13 -20.18
C GLN A 185 -8.81 -13.26 -19.04
N GLU A 186 -9.49 -13.32 -17.90
CA GLU A 186 -9.13 -12.60 -16.67
C GLU A 186 -7.73 -12.99 -16.18
N ASN A 187 -7.38 -14.28 -16.22
CA ASN A 187 -6.05 -14.75 -15.80
C ASN A 187 -4.94 -14.24 -16.73
N MET A 188 -5.18 -14.18 -18.04
CA MET A 188 -4.21 -13.58 -18.96
C MET A 188 -4.08 -12.07 -18.76
N GLN A 189 -5.19 -11.36 -18.51
CA GLN A 189 -5.15 -9.93 -18.17
C GLN A 189 -4.28 -9.67 -16.95
N LEU A 190 -4.46 -10.46 -15.89
CA LEU A 190 -3.65 -10.40 -14.67
C LEU A 190 -2.17 -10.67 -14.93
N MET A 191 -1.86 -11.71 -15.71
CA MET A 191 -0.48 -12.01 -16.10
C MET A 191 0.18 -10.84 -16.83
N PHE A 192 -0.51 -10.23 -17.80
CA PHE A 192 0.01 -9.08 -18.55
C PHE A 192 0.17 -7.85 -17.65
N ALA A 193 -0.83 -7.53 -16.83
CA ALA A 193 -0.79 -6.40 -15.91
C ALA A 193 0.37 -6.56 -14.90
N GLN A 194 0.49 -7.72 -14.25
CA GLN A 194 1.56 -7.96 -13.29
C GLN A 194 2.94 -7.98 -13.97
N SER A 195 3.06 -8.53 -15.17
CA SER A 195 4.31 -8.48 -15.94
C SER A 195 4.72 -7.06 -16.27
N GLN A 196 3.76 -6.22 -16.69
CA GLN A 196 4.00 -4.81 -16.98
C GLN A 196 4.42 -4.07 -15.70
N MET A 197 3.75 -4.30 -14.58
CA MET A 197 4.13 -3.71 -13.29
C MET A 197 5.60 -4.01 -12.93
N MET A 198 6.00 -5.28 -13.06
CA MET A 198 7.37 -5.71 -12.76
C MET A 198 8.39 -5.11 -13.73
N GLN A 199 8.08 -5.08 -15.03
CA GLN A 199 8.99 -4.55 -16.07
C GLN A 199 9.15 -3.03 -16.00
N SER A 200 8.06 -2.31 -15.75
CA SER A 200 8.04 -0.85 -15.64
C SER A 200 8.38 -0.36 -14.24
N GLN A 201 8.59 -1.26 -13.28
CA GLN A 201 8.84 -0.95 -11.88
C GLN A 201 7.79 0.00 -11.28
N THR A 202 6.53 -0.15 -11.68
CA THR A 202 5.40 0.66 -11.18
C THR A 202 4.87 0.11 -9.86
N TYR A 203 5.78 -0.14 -8.93
CA TYR A 203 5.55 -0.58 -7.57
C TYR A 203 6.63 0.01 -6.66
N GLN A 204 6.29 0.30 -5.41
CA GLN A 204 7.27 0.77 -4.43
C GLN A 204 6.86 0.45 -3.00
N GLN A 205 7.83 0.51 -2.09
CA GLN A 205 7.56 0.56 -0.67
C GLN A 205 6.92 1.91 -0.33
N VAL A 206 5.73 1.88 0.27
CA VAL A 206 4.98 3.07 0.64
C VAL A 206 5.03 3.34 2.14
N TYR A 207 5.32 2.35 2.99
CA TYR A 207 5.46 2.55 4.43
C TYR A 207 6.34 1.45 5.03
N SER A 208 7.02 1.74 6.13
CA SER A 208 7.78 0.74 6.91
C SER A 208 7.73 1.08 8.38
N VAL A 209 7.64 0.04 9.23
CA VAL A 209 7.68 0.14 10.68
C VAL A 209 8.40 -1.07 11.26
N ASP A 210 9.11 -0.89 12.37
CA ASP A 210 9.70 -2.00 13.11
C ASP A 210 8.73 -2.48 14.19
N CYS A 211 8.34 -3.74 14.10
CA CYS A 211 7.46 -4.43 15.06
C CYS A 211 8.22 -5.53 15.82
N SER A 212 9.55 -5.39 15.97
CA SER A 212 10.40 -6.34 16.68
C SER A 212 10.20 -6.28 18.20
N THR A 213 10.03 -5.09 18.74
CA THR A 213 9.69 -4.88 20.15
C THR A 213 8.18 -4.70 20.27
N GLY A 214 7.52 -5.48 21.13
CA GLY A 214 6.11 -5.25 21.44
C GLY A 214 5.99 -3.87 22.07
N ASN A 215 5.29 -2.96 21.39
CA ASN A 215 4.89 -1.66 21.95
C ASN A 215 3.58 -1.83 22.72
#